data_AF-A0A258BLU6-F1
#
_entry.id   AF-A0A258BLU6-F1
#
_cell.length_a   1.000
_cell.length_b   1.000
_cell.length_c   1.000
_cell.angle_alpha   90.00
_cell.angle_beta   90.00
_cell.angle_gamma   90.00
#
_symmetry.space_group_name_H-M   'P 1'
#
loop_
_entity.id
_entity.type
_entity.pdbx_description
1 polymer ?
#
loop_
_entity_poly.entity_id
_entity_poly.type
_entity_poly.pdbx_seq_one_letter_code
_entity_poly.pdbx_strand_id
1 'polypeptide(L)'
;EIVLAEHPNAPALEEDHRFGELRSGSYMDFHSAEHLAAVMTFTFEQAGEPDAAFLPGGERFSDALIRIREGLAALLMRPGWASALVVAHEVVNRMLLADVIGAPLGASAGFEQDTGCINILDFDLVPAESGQGTKVERGVIKAVNLTPANYLKNGMNLRSLEAIFTRPEED
;
A
#
# COMPACT_ATOMS: atom_id res chain seq x y z
N GLU A 1 10.45 11.73 9.98
CA GLU A 1 9.85 11.40 11.29
C GLU A 1 9.30 12.64 12.02
N ILE A 2 8.69 13.59 11.31
CA ILE A 2 8.34 14.89 11.92
C ILE A 2 7.03 14.80 12.74
N VAL A 3 6.09 13.94 12.34
CA VAL A 3 4.74 13.92 12.95
C VAL A 3 4.65 13.04 14.20
N LEU A 4 5.29 11.86 14.18
CA LEU A 4 5.23 10.93 15.32
C LEU A 4 6.16 11.34 16.48
N ALA A 5 7.30 11.98 16.18
CA ALA A 5 8.25 12.45 17.20
C ALA A 5 7.67 13.56 18.10
N GLU A 6 6.66 14.29 17.62
CA GLU A 6 5.94 15.31 18.40
C GLU A 6 4.87 14.71 19.34
N HIS A 7 4.60 13.41 19.24
CA HIS A 7 3.66 12.76 20.15
C HIS A 7 4.33 12.50 21.52
N PRO A 8 3.75 12.96 22.64
CA PRO A 8 4.37 12.86 23.97
C PRO A 8 4.64 11.43 24.44
N ASN A 9 3.95 10.45 23.83
CA ASN A 9 4.15 9.02 24.00
C ASN A 9 4.32 8.34 22.64
N ALA A 10 5.28 8.80 21.83
CA ALA A 10 5.54 8.20 20.53
C ALA A 10 5.90 6.71 20.71
N PRO A 11 5.23 5.77 20.00
CA PRO A 11 5.64 4.37 20.03
C PRO A 11 7.05 4.23 19.45
N ALA A 12 7.78 3.20 19.91
CA ALA A 12 9.05 2.86 19.28
C ALA A 12 8.83 2.52 17.81
N LEU A 13 9.57 3.20 16.94
CA LEU A 13 9.48 2.99 15.50
C LEU A 13 10.22 1.70 15.14
N GLU A 14 9.58 0.86 14.35
CA GLU A 14 10.14 -0.39 13.86
C GLU A 14 10.13 -0.37 12.33
N GLU A 15 11.22 -0.83 11.73
CA GLU A 15 11.31 -0.99 10.27
C GLU A 15 11.08 -2.44 9.89
N ASP A 16 10.24 -2.66 8.89
CA ASP A 16 10.06 -3.96 8.27
C ASP A 16 10.14 -3.80 6.75
N HIS A 17 11.26 -4.27 6.18
CA HIS A 17 11.55 -4.15 4.76
C HIS A 17 10.51 -4.85 3.86
N ARG A 18 9.68 -5.73 4.42
CA ARG A 18 8.60 -6.39 3.68
C ARG A 18 7.47 -5.44 3.28
N PHE A 19 7.35 -4.28 3.93
CA PHE A 19 6.44 -3.21 3.54
C PHE A 19 7.10 -2.11 2.69
N GLY A 20 8.38 -2.27 2.34
CA GLY A 20 9.06 -1.34 1.44
C GLY A 20 8.46 -1.35 0.04
N GLU A 21 8.61 -0.24 -0.70
CA GLU A 21 8.08 -0.13 -2.06
C GLU A 21 8.64 -1.21 -3.00
N LEU A 22 7.92 -1.49 -4.08
CA LEU A 22 8.38 -2.40 -5.12
C LEU A 22 9.71 -1.94 -5.70
N ARG A 23 10.59 -2.91 -5.96
CA ARG A 23 11.91 -2.63 -6.54
C ARG A 23 11.75 -2.39 -8.03
N SER A 24 11.98 -1.15 -8.46
CA SER A 24 12.00 -0.79 -9.88
C SER A 24 13.09 -1.55 -10.63
N GLY A 25 12.76 -1.97 -11.85
CA GLY A 25 13.71 -2.48 -12.82
C GLY A 25 14.52 -1.38 -13.51
N SER A 26 14.84 -1.64 -14.77
CA SER A 26 15.67 -0.80 -15.63
C SER A 26 15.19 0.64 -15.67
N TYR A 27 16.16 1.57 -15.64
CA TYR A 27 15.90 2.98 -15.87
C TYR A 27 15.25 3.18 -17.25
N MET A 28 14.06 3.76 -17.27
CA MET A 28 13.43 4.24 -18.51
C MET A 28 13.69 5.74 -18.64
N ASP A 29 14.02 6.18 -19.86
CA ASP A 29 14.16 7.60 -20.16
C ASP A 29 12.77 8.24 -20.19
N PHE A 30 12.42 8.97 -19.12
CA PHE A 30 11.13 9.64 -19.03
C PHE A 30 11.22 11.03 -19.64
N HIS A 31 10.56 11.22 -20.78
CA HIS A 31 10.57 12.49 -21.52
C HIS A 31 9.72 13.60 -20.90
N SER A 32 8.79 13.28 -19.99
CA SER A 32 8.01 14.26 -19.20
C SER A 32 7.42 13.62 -17.94
N ALA A 33 6.88 14.45 -17.05
CA ALA A 33 6.26 13.99 -15.81
C ALA A 33 4.92 13.28 -16.08
N GLU A 34 4.18 13.73 -17.09
CA GLU A 34 2.95 13.08 -17.58
C GLU A 34 3.27 11.71 -18.19
N HIS A 35 4.36 11.61 -18.95
CA HIS A 35 4.80 10.33 -19.49
C HIS A 35 5.17 9.35 -18.37
N LEU A 36 5.87 9.81 -17.33
CA LEU A 36 6.16 9.01 -16.14
C LEU A 36 4.88 8.56 -15.43
N ALA A 37 3.93 9.47 -15.19
CA ALA A 37 2.66 9.14 -14.55
C ALA A 37 1.87 8.09 -15.34
N ALA A 38 1.79 8.24 -16.67
CA ALA A 38 1.10 7.30 -17.54
C ALA A 38 1.76 5.92 -17.55
N VAL A 39 3.09 5.87 -17.62
CA VAL A 39 3.85 4.60 -17.59
C VAL A 39 3.67 3.88 -16.25
N MET A 40 3.77 4.61 -15.14
CA MET A 40 3.56 4.04 -13.81
C MET A 40 2.13 3.54 -13.64
N THR A 41 1.14 4.32 -14.07
CA THR A 41 -0.28 3.95 -14.03
C THR A 41 -0.53 2.66 -14.82
N PHE A 42 -0.06 2.60 -16.07
CA PHE A 42 -0.21 1.40 -16.90
C PHE A 42 0.47 0.19 -16.27
N THR A 43 1.68 0.38 -15.71
CA THR A 43 2.41 -0.71 -15.04
C THR A 43 1.61 -1.28 -13.86
N PHE A 44 0.93 -0.43 -13.09
CA PHE A 44 0.10 -0.86 -11.97
C PHE A 44 -1.21 -1.52 -12.41
N GLU A 45 -1.81 -1.05 -13.51
CA GLU A 45 -3.00 -1.68 -14.10
C GLU A 45 -2.72 -3.11 -14.58
N GLN A 46 -1.47 -3.43 -14.94
CA GLN A 46 -1.04 -4.77 -15.34
C GLN A 46 -0.62 -5.67 -14.17
N ALA A 47 -0.71 -5.22 -12.91
CA ALA A 47 -0.17 -5.96 -11.76
C ALA A 47 -0.74 -7.38 -11.60
N GLY A 48 -1.95 -7.64 -12.11
CA GLY A 48 -2.60 -8.95 -12.08
C GLY A 48 -2.12 -9.93 -13.15
N GLU A 49 -1.38 -9.47 -14.17
CA GLU A 49 -0.92 -10.33 -15.26
C GLU A 49 0.21 -11.26 -14.80
N PRO A 50 0.31 -12.48 -15.36
CA PRO A 50 1.44 -13.36 -15.10
C PRO A 50 2.78 -12.67 -15.40
N ASP A 51 3.73 -12.82 -14.50
CA ASP A 51 5.09 -12.25 -14.60
C ASP A 51 5.17 -10.71 -14.69
N ALA A 52 4.06 -9.99 -14.48
CA ALA A 52 4.07 -8.54 -14.39
C ALA A 52 5.04 -8.08 -13.30
N ALA A 53 5.86 -7.09 -13.64
CA ALA A 53 6.90 -6.57 -12.78
C ALA A 53 6.91 -5.04 -12.80
N PHE A 54 7.47 -4.46 -11.73
CA PHE A 54 7.59 -3.02 -11.63
C PHE A 54 8.71 -2.49 -12.52
N LEU A 55 8.34 -2.13 -13.75
CA LEU A 55 9.24 -1.82 -14.87
C LEU A 55 10.08 -3.04 -15.32
N PRO A 56 10.63 -3.04 -16.55
CA PRO A 56 11.38 -4.18 -17.07
C PRO A 56 12.59 -4.57 -16.20
N GLY A 57 12.58 -5.80 -15.70
CA GLY A 57 13.64 -6.34 -14.81
C GLY A 57 13.47 -5.98 -13.32
N GLY A 58 12.33 -5.40 -12.94
CA GLY A 58 12.00 -5.10 -11.55
C GLY A 58 11.43 -6.29 -10.79
N GLU A 59 10.98 -6.01 -9.57
CA GLU A 59 10.28 -6.98 -8.72
C GLU A 59 8.92 -7.33 -9.34
N ARG A 60 8.59 -8.63 -9.38
CA ARG A 60 7.26 -9.09 -9.79
C ARG A 60 6.24 -8.69 -8.75
N PHE A 61 5.06 -8.24 -9.18
CA PHE A 61 3.97 -7.90 -8.25
C PHE A 61 3.55 -9.11 -7.41
N SER A 62 3.58 -10.32 -7.98
CA SER A 62 3.30 -11.56 -7.25
C SER A 62 4.32 -11.83 -6.13
N ASP A 63 5.62 -11.60 -6.38
CA ASP A 63 6.67 -11.77 -5.37
C ASP A 63 6.54 -10.71 -4.26
N ALA A 64 6.27 -9.47 -4.65
CA ALA A 64 6.02 -8.38 -3.71
C ALA A 64 4.82 -8.71 -2.80
N LEU A 65 3.73 -9.27 -3.35
CA LEU A 65 2.56 -9.66 -2.54
C LEU A 65 2.91 -10.74 -1.51
N ILE A 66 3.77 -11.70 -1.86
CA ILE A 66 4.23 -12.74 -0.92
C ILE A 66 4.92 -12.10 0.29
N ARG A 67 5.92 -11.24 0.07
CA ARG A 67 6.63 -10.58 1.19
C ARG A 67 5.69 -9.68 2.00
N ILE A 68 4.77 -8.97 1.36
CA ILE A 68 3.80 -8.09 2.03
C ILE A 68 2.90 -8.92 2.96
N ARG A 69 2.38 -10.06 2.47
CA ARG A 69 1.59 -11.01 3.27
C ARG A 69 2.36 -11.55 4.46
N GLU A 70 3.63 -11.91 4.26
CA GLU A 70 4.51 -12.36 5.34
C GLU A 70 4.72 -11.27 6.40
N GLY A 71 4.88 -10.02 5.98
CA GLY A 71 4.97 -8.84 6.85
C GLY A 71 3.70 -8.66 7.68
N LEU A 72 2.55 -8.64 7.02
CA LEU A 72 1.25 -8.48 7.67
C LEU A 72 0.96 -9.63 8.65
N ALA A 73 1.18 -10.88 8.23
CA ALA A 73 0.98 -12.03 9.09
C ALA A 73 1.89 -11.98 10.33
N ALA A 74 3.17 -11.63 10.16
CA ALA A 74 4.09 -11.48 11.29
C ALA A 74 3.63 -10.39 12.25
N LEU A 75 3.16 -9.24 11.76
CA LEU A 75 2.61 -8.17 12.58
C LEU A 75 1.37 -8.62 13.36
N LEU A 76 0.39 -9.22 12.68
CA LEU A 76 -0.86 -9.71 13.27
C LEU A 76 -0.66 -10.76 14.35
N MET A 77 0.38 -11.60 14.22
CA MET A 77 0.65 -12.66 15.20
C MET A 77 1.42 -12.16 16.44
N ARG A 78 1.85 -10.89 16.49
CA ARG A 78 2.49 -10.34 17.70
C ARG A 78 1.47 -10.21 18.83
N PRO A 79 1.77 -10.70 20.04
CA PRO A 79 0.89 -10.52 21.19
C PRO A 79 0.97 -9.08 21.74
N GLY A 80 -0.03 -8.70 22.52
CA GLY A 80 0.04 -7.50 23.37
C GLY A 80 -0.28 -6.17 22.68
N TRP A 81 -0.88 -6.20 21.49
CA TRP A 81 -1.36 -4.99 20.80
C TRP A 81 -2.77 -5.18 20.25
N ALA A 82 -3.47 -4.06 20.04
CA ALA A 82 -4.82 -4.03 19.46
C ALA A 82 -4.94 -3.00 18.32
N SER A 83 -4.00 -2.05 18.21
CA SER A 83 -3.89 -1.13 17.09
C SER A 83 -2.43 -0.92 16.72
N ALA A 84 -2.14 -0.83 15.43
CA ALA A 84 -0.83 -0.54 14.87
C ALA A 84 -0.98 0.48 13.74
N LEU A 85 0.05 1.32 13.55
CA LEU A 85 0.17 2.19 12.40
C LEU A 85 1.25 1.62 11.48
N VAL A 86 0.85 1.26 10.26
CA VAL A 86 1.79 0.85 9.21
C VAL A 86 1.87 1.98 8.20
N VAL A 87 3.08 2.54 8.05
CA VAL A 87 3.38 3.52 7.00
C VAL A 87 4.11 2.78 5.89
N ALA A 88 3.47 2.68 4.74
CA ALA A 88 4.02 2.02 3.56
C ALA A 88 3.82 2.91 2.33
N HIS A 89 3.96 2.30 1.15
CA HIS A 89 3.99 3.01 -0.12
C HIS A 89 2.75 2.75 -0.95
N GLU A 90 2.60 3.52 -2.02
CA GLU A 90 1.39 3.57 -2.84
C GLU A 90 1.00 2.19 -3.36
N VAL A 91 1.93 1.49 -4.01
CA VAL A 91 1.65 0.17 -4.61
C VAL A 91 1.45 -0.90 -3.54
N VAL A 92 2.29 -0.88 -2.50
CA VAL A 92 2.18 -1.79 -1.36
C VAL A 92 0.79 -1.68 -0.71
N ASN A 93 0.30 -0.47 -0.46
CA ASN A 93 -1.01 -0.25 0.12
C ASN A 93 -2.13 -0.76 -0.78
N ARG A 94 -2.07 -0.48 -2.09
CA ARG A 94 -3.05 -0.98 -3.07
C ARG A 94 -3.13 -2.51 -3.08
N MET A 95 -1.98 -3.17 -3.10
CA MET A 95 -1.90 -4.63 -3.08
C MET A 95 -2.42 -5.21 -1.78
N LEU A 96 -2.06 -4.62 -0.63
CA LEU A 96 -2.56 -5.02 0.68
C LEU A 96 -4.08 -4.88 0.77
N LEU A 97 -4.66 -3.78 0.26
CA LEU A 97 -6.10 -3.56 0.25
C LEU A 97 -6.84 -4.61 -0.57
N ALA A 98 -6.36 -4.92 -1.78
CA ALA A 98 -6.93 -6.00 -2.59
C ALA A 98 -6.81 -7.36 -1.88
N ASP A 99 -5.66 -7.63 -1.28
CA ASP A 99 -5.39 -8.88 -0.58
C ASP A 99 -6.30 -9.11 0.63
N VAL A 100 -6.50 -8.09 1.45
CA VAL A 100 -7.30 -8.13 2.69
C VAL A 100 -8.73 -8.59 2.44
N ILE A 101 -9.31 -8.25 1.28
CA ILE A 101 -10.66 -8.66 0.90
C ILE A 101 -10.70 -9.91 0.02
N GLY A 102 -9.55 -10.55 -0.21
CA GLY A 102 -9.44 -11.73 -1.08
C GLY A 102 -9.66 -11.43 -2.57
N ALA A 103 -9.49 -10.18 -2.99
CA ALA A 103 -9.60 -9.82 -4.39
C ALA A 103 -8.37 -10.29 -5.17
N PRO A 104 -8.50 -10.57 -6.49
CA PRO A 104 -7.35 -10.88 -7.33
C PRO A 104 -6.38 -9.69 -7.34
N LEU A 105 -5.08 -9.97 -7.50
CA LEU A 105 -4.02 -8.94 -7.48
C LEU A 105 -4.29 -7.78 -8.47
N GLY A 106 -4.87 -8.06 -9.64
CA GLY A 106 -5.24 -7.02 -10.61
C GLY A 106 -6.27 -6.00 -10.10
N ALA A 107 -7.05 -6.34 -9.06
CA ALA A 107 -7.97 -5.40 -8.41
C ALA A 107 -7.24 -4.29 -7.64
N SER A 108 -5.94 -4.45 -7.36
CA SER A 108 -5.13 -3.43 -6.68
C SER A 108 -5.16 -2.08 -7.41
N ALA A 109 -5.26 -2.07 -8.74
CA ALA A 109 -5.39 -0.85 -9.55
C ALA A 109 -6.66 -0.03 -9.26
N GLY A 110 -7.68 -0.65 -8.66
CA GLY A 110 -8.93 0.03 -8.28
C GLY A 110 -8.86 0.79 -6.95
N PHE A 111 -7.77 0.67 -6.20
CA PHE A 111 -7.61 1.35 -4.91
C PHE A 111 -6.77 2.62 -5.08
N GLU A 112 -7.39 3.79 -5.05
CA GLU A 112 -6.64 5.06 -5.09
C GLU A 112 -5.94 5.30 -3.74
N GLN A 113 -4.73 5.89 -3.74
CA GLN A 113 -3.94 6.15 -2.53
C GLN A 113 -3.33 7.54 -2.59
N ASP A 114 -4.01 8.53 -2.01
CA ASP A 114 -3.50 9.89 -2.00
C ASP A 114 -2.30 10.02 -1.07
N THR A 115 -1.45 11.02 -1.31
CA THR A 115 -0.31 11.31 -0.44
C THR A 115 -0.80 11.58 0.99
N GLY A 116 -0.29 10.80 1.95
CA GLY A 116 -0.66 10.92 3.36
C GLY A 116 -2.07 10.46 3.69
N CYS A 117 -2.71 9.69 2.81
CA CYS A 117 -4.01 9.10 3.11
C CYS A 117 -3.93 8.05 4.24
N ILE A 118 -5.07 7.77 4.86
CA ILE A 118 -5.22 6.77 5.92
C ILE A 118 -6.21 5.72 5.46
N ASN A 119 -5.82 4.46 5.59
CA ASN A 119 -6.72 3.31 5.47
C ASN A 119 -6.96 2.73 6.87
N ILE A 120 -8.16 2.22 7.12
CA ILE A 120 -8.51 1.56 8.39
C ILE A 120 -8.90 0.12 8.09
N LEU A 121 -8.12 -0.81 8.63
CA LEU A 121 -8.27 -2.24 8.44
C LEU A 121 -8.48 -2.92 9.80
N ASP A 122 -9.50 -3.75 9.91
CA ASP A 122 -9.73 -4.61 11.08
C ASP A 122 -9.49 -6.07 10.68
N PHE A 123 -8.95 -6.86 11.60
CA PHE A 123 -8.68 -8.28 11.42
C PHE A 123 -9.25 -9.10 12.57
N ASP A 124 -9.98 -10.15 12.25
CA ASP A 124 -10.41 -11.13 13.24
C ASP A 124 -9.41 -12.27 13.31
N LEU A 125 -8.90 -12.49 14.51
CA LEU A 125 -7.94 -13.54 14.81
C LEU A 125 -8.64 -14.63 15.63
N VAL A 126 -8.59 -15.87 15.14
CA VAL A 126 -9.22 -17.03 15.78
C VAL A 126 -8.19 -18.14 16.04
N PRO A 127 -8.43 -19.06 16.99
CA PRO A 127 -7.59 -20.25 17.13
C PRO A 127 -7.48 -21.02 15.82
N ALA A 128 -6.28 -21.47 15.47
CA ALA A 128 -6.09 -22.32 14.30
C ALA A 128 -6.81 -23.67 14.48
N GLU A 129 -7.31 -24.26 13.38
CA GLU A 129 -8.03 -25.54 13.40
C GLU A 129 -7.17 -26.71 13.92
N SER A 130 -5.85 -26.61 13.79
CA SER A 130 -4.88 -27.54 14.37
C SER A 130 -4.89 -27.56 15.90
N GLY A 131 -5.55 -26.58 16.55
CA GLY A 131 -5.51 -26.35 17.99
C GLY A 131 -4.21 -25.68 18.46
N GLN A 132 -3.30 -25.32 17.56
CA GLN A 132 -2.03 -24.67 17.87
C GLN A 132 -1.88 -23.36 17.11
N GLY A 133 -1.77 -22.27 17.85
CA GLY A 133 -1.58 -20.93 17.31
C GLY A 133 -2.88 -20.23 16.91
N THR A 134 -2.71 -19.14 16.16
CA THR A 134 -3.79 -18.23 15.76
C THR A 134 -3.76 -18.12 14.23
N LYS A 135 -4.93 -17.99 13.62
CA LYS A 135 -5.10 -17.68 12.19
C LYS A 135 -5.91 -16.41 12.02
N VAL A 136 -5.71 -15.73 10.91
CA VAL A 136 -6.60 -14.65 10.46
C VAL A 136 -7.84 -15.31 9.84
N GLU A 137 -9.01 -15.07 10.42
CA GLU A 137 -10.29 -15.56 9.90
C GLU A 137 -10.85 -14.59 8.85
N ARG A 138 -10.70 -13.29 9.10
CA ARG A 138 -11.27 -12.24 8.27
C ARG A 138 -10.44 -10.97 8.35
N GLY A 139 -10.29 -10.32 7.20
CA GLY A 139 -9.90 -8.92 7.09
C GLY A 139 -11.07 -8.07 6.63
N VAL A 140 -11.18 -6.84 7.13
CA VAL A 140 -12.23 -5.88 6.75
C VAL A 140 -11.60 -4.51 6.51
N ILE A 141 -11.92 -3.90 5.38
CA ILE A 141 -11.61 -2.49 5.12
C ILE A 141 -12.76 -1.65 5.66
N LYS A 142 -12.50 -0.82 6.67
CA LYS A 142 -13.49 0.10 7.28
C LYS A 142 -13.43 1.50 6.71
N ALA A 143 -12.26 1.90 6.23
CA ALA A 143 -12.07 3.12 5.48
C ALA A 143 -10.91 2.95 4.52
N VAL A 144 -11.01 3.59 3.36
CA VAL A 144 -9.99 3.56 2.31
C VAL A 144 -9.72 4.98 1.85
N ASN A 145 -8.44 5.29 1.65
CA ASN A 145 -7.99 6.57 1.11
C ASN A 145 -8.61 7.77 1.85
N LEU A 146 -8.63 7.79 3.18
CA LEU A 146 -9.07 8.99 3.91
C LEU A 146 -7.97 10.05 3.81
N THR A 147 -8.25 11.21 3.23
CA THR A 147 -7.27 12.31 3.15
C THR A 147 -7.61 13.34 4.21
N PRO A 148 -6.92 13.39 5.37
CA PRO A 148 -7.37 14.20 6.52
C PRO A 148 -7.50 15.69 6.19
N ALA A 149 -6.60 16.23 5.36
CA ALA A 149 -6.63 17.62 4.92
C ALA A 149 -7.74 17.93 3.90
N ASN A 150 -8.31 16.92 3.23
CA ASN A 150 -9.36 17.08 2.23
C ASN A 150 -10.28 15.84 2.19
N TYR A 151 -11.06 15.67 3.25
CA TYR A 151 -11.93 14.49 3.40
C TYR A 151 -12.95 14.34 2.26
N LEU A 152 -13.42 15.46 1.69
CA LEU A 152 -14.39 15.46 0.59
C LEU A 152 -13.77 15.21 -0.79
N LYS A 153 -12.43 15.09 -0.87
CA LYS A 153 -11.70 14.98 -2.14
C LYS A 153 -11.97 16.13 -3.11
N ASN A 154 -12.37 17.30 -2.58
CA ASN A 154 -12.77 18.42 -3.42
C ASN A 154 -11.58 18.89 -4.27
N GLY A 155 -11.76 18.95 -5.59
CA GLY A 155 -10.71 19.34 -6.54
C GLY A 155 -9.64 18.26 -6.82
N MET A 156 -9.74 17.07 -6.22
CA MET A 156 -8.81 15.96 -6.45
C MET A 156 -9.27 15.09 -7.61
N ASN A 157 -9.27 15.65 -8.82
CA ASN A 157 -9.76 14.97 -10.02
C ASN A 157 -8.71 14.09 -10.73
N LEU A 158 -7.43 14.27 -10.36
CA LEU A 158 -6.31 13.49 -10.88
C LEU A 158 -6.10 12.25 -10.01
N ARG A 159 -5.60 11.16 -10.60
CA ARG A 159 -5.06 10.02 -9.84
C ARG A 159 -3.82 10.48 -9.05
N SER A 160 -3.47 9.78 -7.98
CA SER A 160 -2.33 10.11 -7.12
C SER A 160 -1.02 10.28 -7.88
N LEU A 161 -0.63 9.34 -8.75
CA LEU A 161 0.56 9.48 -9.59
C LEU A 161 0.48 10.69 -10.51
N GLU A 162 -0.67 10.91 -11.15
CA GLU A 162 -0.88 12.07 -12.00
C GLU A 162 -0.70 13.35 -11.19
N ALA A 163 -1.25 13.43 -9.98
CA ALA A 163 -1.12 14.59 -9.10
C ALA A 163 0.32 14.79 -8.57
N ILE A 164 1.06 13.71 -8.28
CA ILE A 164 2.45 13.77 -7.81
C ILE A 164 3.37 14.31 -8.91
N PHE A 165 3.12 13.91 -10.16
CA PHE A 165 3.99 14.26 -11.29
C PHE A 165 3.54 15.51 -12.05
N THR A 166 2.27 15.89 -11.97
CA THR A 166 1.81 17.19 -12.48
C THR A 166 2.34 18.26 -11.54
N ARG A 167 3.26 19.11 -12.02
CA ARG A 167 3.74 20.24 -11.21
C ARG A 167 2.54 21.08 -10.78
N PRO A 168 2.48 21.57 -9.53
CA PRO A 168 1.57 22.66 -9.22
C PRO A 168 1.91 23.81 -10.18
N GLU A 169 0.92 24.29 -10.94
CA GLU A 169 1.06 25.57 -11.62
C GLU A 169 1.40 26.60 -10.53
N GLU A 170 2.48 27.35 -10.74
CA GLU A 170 2.81 28.49 -9.88
C GLU A 170 1.73 29.55 -10.10
N ASP A 171 0.76 29.62 -9.18
CA ASP A 171 -0.09 30.80 -8.98
C ASP A 171 0.65 31.88 -8.17
#